data_AF-A0A3A5VIQ1-F1
#
_entry.id   AF-A0A3A5VIQ1-F1
#
_cell.length_a   1.000
_cell.length_b   1.000
_cell.length_c   1.000
_cell.angle_alpha   90.00
_cell.angle_beta   90.00
_cell.angle_gamma   90.00
#
_symmetry.space_group_name_H-M   'P 1'
#
loop_
_entity.id
_entity.type
_entity.pdbx_description
1 polymer ?
#
loop_
_entity_poly.entity_id
_entity_poly.type
_entity_poly.pdbx_seq_one_letter_code
_entity_poly.pdbx_strand_id
1 'polypeptide(L)'
;MEALAGVEDHPLFAQYPCRTPVWWARVGVVQKNPSLRGVSGRNIVMRIPKQFGRIEGWFASVLRAPKEVRRPLDTMNSMLWELCDGSRTFGEVCSIMNDVFNEEIAPVMQRTATAIALLQRNNLMLMLDEPLNRRWAIGPGQTPEHQHLGELPEDHAYDWSLLEGETG
;
A
#
# COMPACT_ATOMS: atom_id res chain seq x y z
N MET A 1 17.82 13.15 10.36
CA MET A 1 16.92 13.31 9.20
C MET A 1 17.22 14.68 8.63
N GLU A 2 17.90 14.72 7.49
CA GLU A 2 18.20 15.97 6.80
C GLU A 2 16.90 16.49 6.17
N ALA A 3 16.61 17.78 6.29
CA ALA A 3 15.38 18.33 5.73
C ALA A 3 15.47 18.25 4.19
N LEU A 4 14.50 17.57 3.57
CA LEU A 4 14.42 17.47 2.12
C LEU A 4 14.06 18.84 1.56
N ALA A 5 14.99 19.49 0.87
CA ALA A 5 14.81 20.86 0.39
C ALA A 5 13.56 21.00 -0.52
N GLY A 6 12.69 21.97 -0.20
CA GLY A 6 11.52 22.33 -1.00
C GLY A 6 10.32 21.38 -0.85
N VAL A 7 10.37 20.44 0.10
CA VAL A 7 9.23 19.55 0.37
C VAL A 7 8.06 20.29 1.00
N GLU A 8 8.35 21.33 1.79
CA GLU A 8 7.42 22.21 2.46
C GLU A 8 6.54 23.02 1.48
N ASP A 9 7.04 23.27 0.27
CA ASP A 9 6.31 24.00 -0.79
C ASP A 9 5.39 23.07 -1.60
N HIS A 10 5.48 21.75 -1.41
CA HIS A 10 4.67 20.80 -2.16
C HIS A 10 3.20 20.86 -1.69
N PRO A 11 2.20 20.92 -2.60
CA PRO A 11 0.79 21.10 -2.21
C PRO A 11 0.24 19.97 -1.33
N LEU A 12 0.85 18.78 -1.38
CA LEU A 12 0.46 17.63 -0.55
C LEU A 12 1.17 17.58 0.80
N PHE A 13 2.13 18.48 1.08
CA PHE A 13 3.08 18.38 2.20
C PHE A 13 2.43 17.97 3.53
N ALA A 14 1.33 18.65 3.89
CA ALA A 14 0.63 18.45 5.16
C ALA A 14 -0.48 17.37 5.11
N GLN A 15 -0.77 16.79 3.95
CA GLN A 15 -1.81 15.76 3.82
C GLN A 15 -1.28 14.38 4.22
N TYR A 16 -2.19 13.52 4.67
CA TYR A 16 -1.90 12.19 5.20
C TYR A 16 -2.29 11.12 4.17
N PRO A 17 -1.32 10.56 3.42
CA PRO A 17 -1.61 9.44 2.54
C PRO A 17 -2.05 8.22 3.35
N CYS A 18 -3.19 7.65 2.98
CA CYS A 18 -3.83 6.58 3.71
C CYS A 18 -4.38 5.51 2.76
N ARG A 19 -4.02 4.26 3.03
CA ARG A 19 -4.58 3.10 2.33
C ARG A 19 -6.09 3.01 2.48
N THR A 20 -6.77 2.65 1.41
CA THR A 20 -8.18 2.23 1.49
C THR A 20 -8.28 0.80 2.00
N PRO A 21 -9.46 0.36 2.48
CA PRO A 21 -9.67 -1.04 2.83
C PRO A 21 -9.46 -1.95 1.62
N VAL A 22 -8.41 -2.78 1.67
CA VAL A 22 -8.10 -3.81 0.68
C VAL A 22 -7.29 -4.91 1.37
N TRP A 23 -7.45 -6.15 0.92
CA TRP A 23 -6.62 -7.24 1.42
C TRP A 23 -5.20 -7.09 0.90
N TRP A 24 -4.23 -7.11 1.81
CA TRP A 24 -2.80 -7.14 1.50
C TRP A 24 -2.04 -7.97 2.51
N ALA A 25 -0.85 -8.43 2.14
CA ALA A 25 0.05 -9.14 3.04
C ALA A 25 1.51 -8.89 2.66
N ARG A 26 2.41 -9.17 3.60
CA ARG A 26 3.86 -9.18 3.38
C ARG A 26 4.28 -10.51 2.76
N VAL A 27 5.31 -10.48 1.93
CA VAL A 27 5.90 -11.65 1.27
C VAL A 27 7.41 -11.59 1.27
N GLY A 28 8.03 -12.77 1.34
CA GLY A 28 9.46 -12.94 1.17
C GLY A 28 10.29 -12.39 2.32
N VAL A 29 11.50 -11.93 2.01
CA VAL A 29 12.47 -11.43 2.98
C VAL A 29 12.48 -9.92 3.04
N VAL A 30 12.94 -9.37 4.17
CA VAL A 30 13.15 -7.93 4.35
C VAL A 30 14.14 -7.43 3.30
N GLN A 31 13.76 -6.39 2.56
CA GLN A 31 14.59 -5.76 1.53
C GLN A 31 15.32 -4.54 2.09
N LYS A 32 14.59 -3.59 2.69
CA LYS A 32 15.14 -2.40 3.36
C LYS A 32 14.32 -2.12 4.62
N ASN A 33 14.95 -2.13 5.80
CA ASN A 33 14.25 -1.92 7.07
C ASN A 33 14.65 -0.58 7.72
N PRO A 34 13.76 0.43 7.72
CA PRO A 34 14.02 1.71 8.37
C PRO A 34 13.83 1.66 9.91
N SER A 35 13.48 0.50 10.47
CA SER A 35 13.18 0.32 11.90
C SER A 35 12.08 1.28 12.41
N LEU A 36 11.02 1.43 11.61
CA LEU A 36 9.88 2.30 11.89
C LEU A 36 8.66 1.48 12.29
N ARG A 37 7.80 2.06 13.15
CA ARG A 37 6.51 1.43 13.52
C ARG A 37 5.67 1.12 12.28
N GLY A 38 5.06 -0.07 12.25
CA GLY A 38 4.22 -0.54 11.17
C GLY A 38 4.91 -0.71 9.81
N VAL A 39 6.25 -0.81 9.77
CA VAL A 39 7.02 -1.01 8.54
C VAL A 39 7.89 -2.24 8.68
N SER A 40 7.68 -3.25 7.84
CA SER A 40 8.50 -4.46 7.81
C SER A 40 9.71 -4.32 6.89
N GLY A 41 9.59 -3.50 5.84
CA GLY A 41 10.57 -3.47 4.76
C GLY A 41 10.53 -4.68 3.83
N ARG A 42 9.49 -5.52 3.93
CA ARG A 42 9.23 -6.65 3.03
C ARG A 42 8.40 -6.19 1.82
N ASN A 43 8.38 -7.00 0.78
CA ASN A 43 7.50 -6.75 -0.35
C ASN A 43 6.04 -7.02 0.03
N ILE A 44 5.14 -6.26 -0.58
CA ILE A 44 3.70 -6.35 -0.35
C ILE A 44 3.02 -7.00 -1.56
N VAL A 45 2.01 -7.82 -1.29
CA VAL A 45 1.08 -8.31 -2.30
C VAL A 45 -0.34 -7.93 -1.92
N MET A 46 -1.11 -7.44 -2.90
CA MET A 46 -2.53 -7.16 -2.75
C MET A 46 -3.37 -8.22 -3.45
N ARG A 47 -4.54 -8.51 -2.89
CA ARG A 47 -5.58 -9.34 -3.51
C ARG A 47 -6.79 -8.48 -3.78
N ILE A 48 -7.13 -8.32 -5.06
CA ILE A 48 -8.22 -7.46 -5.52
C ILE A 48 -9.21 -8.34 -6.29
N PRO A 49 -10.52 -8.34 -5.96
CA PRO A 49 -11.50 -9.09 -6.72
C PRO A 49 -11.58 -8.56 -8.17
N LYS A 50 -11.72 -9.44 -9.16
CA LYS A 50 -12.02 -8.99 -10.51
C LYS A 50 -13.45 -8.47 -10.56
N GLN A 51 -13.63 -7.24 -11.02
CA GLN A 51 -14.94 -6.76 -11.43
C GLN A 51 -15.25 -7.35 -12.81
N PHE A 52 -15.89 -8.52 -12.86
CA PHE A 52 -16.40 -9.05 -14.12
C PHE A 52 -17.58 -8.19 -14.58
N GLY A 53 -17.45 -7.56 -15.74
CA GLY A 53 -18.60 -6.93 -16.39
C GLY A 53 -19.67 -7.97 -16.78
N ARG A 54 -20.92 -7.54 -16.97
CA ARG A 54 -22.05 -8.43 -17.34
C ARG A 54 -21.82 -9.24 -18.63
N ILE A 55 -20.87 -8.82 -19.48
CA ILE A 55 -20.56 -9.43 -20.77
C ILE A 55 -19.43 -10.49 -20.65
N GLU A 56 -18.54 -10.37 -19.65
CA GLU A 56 -17.43 -11.32 -19.43
C GLU A 56 -17.82 -12.55 -18.61
N GLY A 57 -18.91 -12.47 -17.82
CA GLY A 57 -19.34 -13.57 -16.94
C GLY A 57 -19.63 -14.88 -17.68
N TRP A 58 -20.08 -14.81 -18.94
CA TRP A 58 -20.37 -16.00 -19.76
C TRP A 58 -19.11 -16.71 -20.26
N PHE A 59 -18.02 -15.96 -20.51
CA PHE A 59 -16.72 -16.53 -20.91
C PHE A 59 -15.88 -17.00 -19.72
N ALA A 60 -16.05 -16.38 -18.54
CA ALA A 60 -15.29 -16.73 -17.33
C ALA A 60 -15.55 -18.17 -16.85
N SER A 61 -16.79 -18.67 -16.99
CA SER A 61 -17.16 -20.06 -16.66
C SER A 61 -16.55 -21.08 -17.62
N VAL A 62 -16.31 -20.71 -18.88
CA VAL A 62 -15.67 -21.57 -19.89
C VAL A 62 -14.15 -21.60 -19.70
N LEU A 63 -13.54 -20.50 -19.24
CA LEU A 63 -12.09 -20.34 -19.14
C LEU A 63 -11.49 -20.53 -17.74
N ARG A 64 -12.27 -20.90 -16.71
CA ARG A 64 -11.82 -20.95 -15.30
C ARG A 64 -10.99 -19.70 -14.91
N ALA A 65 -11.42 -18.53 -15.37
CA ALA A 65 -10.67 -17.31 -15.18
C ALA A 65 -10.55 -17.00 -13.66
N PRO A 66 -9.36 -16.63 -13.15
CA PRO A 66 -9.18 -16.38 -11.73
C PRO A 66 -10.09 -15.24 -11.26
N LYS A 67 -10.83 -15.49 -10.17
CA LYS A 67 -11.84 -14.58 -9.58
C LYS A 67 -11.24 -13.34 -8.92
N GLU A 68 -9.94 -13.38 -8.65
CA GLU A 68 -9.17 -12.31 -8.05
C GLU A 68 -7.89 -12.07 -8.84
N VAL A 69 -7.30 -10.91 -8.61
CA VAL A 69 -6.01 -10.49 -9.14
C VAL A 69 -5.06 -10.33 -7.97
N ARG A 70 -3.92 -11.00 -8.07
CA ARG A 70 -2.79 -10.80 -7.17
C ARG A 70 -1.85 -9.77 -7.78
N ARG A 71 -1.58 -8.68 -7.04
CA ARG A 71 -0.70 -7.59 -7.47
C ARG A 71 0.48 -7.49 -6.50
N PRO A 72 1.64 -8.08 -6.82
CA PRO A 72 2.85 -7.80 -6.07
C PRO A 72 3.29 -6.36 -6.35
N LEU A 73 3.71 -5.66 -5.31
CA LEU A 73 4.38 -4.37 -5.41
C LEU A 73 5.90 -4.60 -5.46
N ASP A 74 6.60 -3.71 -6.14
CA ASP A 74 8.06 -3.64 -6.04
C ASP A 74 8.49 -3.12 -4.65
N THR A 75 9.79 -3.13 -4.38
CA THR A 75 10.34 -2.74 -3.08
C THR A 75 9.99 -1.31 -2.67
N MET A 76 10.02 -0.34 -3.59
CA MET A 76 9.73 1.06 -3.28
C MET A 76 8.24 1.27 -3.01
N ASN A 77 7.38 0.70 -3.85
CA ASN A 77 5.93 0.79 -3.69
C ASN A 77 5.44 0.00 -2.47
N SER A 78 6.14 -1.07 -2.09
CA SER A 78 5.89 -1.82 -0.85
C SER A 78 6.22 -0.98 0.39
N MET A 79 7.37 -0.30 0.40
CA MET A 79 7.73 0.64 1.47
C MET A 79 6.72 1.79 1.57
N LEU A 80 6.39 2.40 0.43
CA LEU A 80 5.40 3.47 0.36
C LEU A 80 4.04 3.00 0.90
N TRP A 81 3.61 1.79 0.54
CA TRP A 81 2.36 1.19 1.03
C TRP A 81 2.34 1.10 2.56
N GLU A 82 3.40 0.58 3.18
CA GLU A 82 3.48 0.46 4.64
C GLU A 82 3.51 1.83 5.34
N LEU A 83 4.20 2.82 4.75
CA LEU A 83 4.28 4.18 5.30
C LEU A 83 2.96 4.95 5.23
N CYS A 84 2.14 4.70 4.21
CA CYS A 84 0.85 5.36 3.97
C CYS A 84 -0.28 4.76 4.83
N ASP A 85 -0.07 4.72 6.15
CA ASP A 85 -1.04 4.29 7.15
C ASP A 85 -2.00 5.42 7.61
N GLY A 86 -1.92 6.60 6.99
CA GLY A 86 -2.70 7.78 7.35
C GLY A 86 -2.28 8.44 8.66
N SER A 87 -1.14 8.05 9.24
CA SER A 87 -0.59 8.68 10.45
C SER A 87 0.61 9.58 10.18
N ARG A 88 1.24 9.44 9.02
CA ARG A 88 2.35 10.27 8.54
C ARG A 88 1.88 11.24 7.46
N THR A 89 2.46 12.42 7.42
CA THR A 89 2.22 13.38 6.33
C THR A 89 3.00 12.97 5.08
N PHE A 90 2.61 13.51 3.92
CA PHE A 90 3.36 13.34 2.68
C PHE A 90 4.81 13.81 2.80
N GLY A 91 5.05 14.91 3.52
CA GLY A 91 6.40 15.41 3.79
C GLY A 91 7.26 14.39 4.55
N GLU A 92 6.72 13.82 5.63
CA GLU A 92 7.40 12.78 6.41
C GLU A 92 7.65 11.53 5.57
N VAL A 93 6.68 11.11 4.76
CA VAL A 93 6.84 9.98 3.83
C VAL A 93 7.96 10.26 2.82
N CYS A 94 8.00 11.45 2.21
CA CYS A 94 9.06 11.83 1.28
C CYS A 94 10.44 11.81 1.94
N SER A 95 10.58 12.34 3.15
CA SER A 95 11.85 12.31 3.91
C SER A 95 12.29 10.87 4.20
N ILE A 96 11.39 10.00 4.67
CA ILE A 96 11.71 8.59 4.94
C ILE A 96 12.10 7.87 3.65
N MET A 97 11.34 8.07 2.58
CA MET A 97 11.62 7.46 1.27
C MET A 97 12.98 7.92 0.72
N ASN A 98 13.34 9.19 0.92
CA ASN A 98 14.64 9.73 0.54
C ASN A 98 15.77 9.07 1.35
N ASP A 99 15.63 8.97 2.67
CA ASP A 99 16.64 8.37 3.54
C ASP A 99 16.87 6.87 3.22
N VAL A 100 15.81 6.13 2.90
CA VAL A 100 15.88 4.69 2.61
C VAL A 100 16.44 4.39 1.22
N PHE A 101 16.11 5.19 0.21
CA PHE A 101 16.42 4.90 -1.19
C PHE A 101 17.48 5.82 -1.81
N ASN A 102 17.82 6.94 -1.17
CA ASN A 102 18.85 7.88 -1.60
C ASN A 102 18.74 8.21 -3.11
N GLU A 103 19.80 7.95 -3.87
CA GLU A 103 19.85 8.23 -5.32
C GLU A 103 18.83 7.40 -6.13
N GLU A 104 18.42 6.22 -5.65
CA GLU A 104 17.52 5.32 -6.40
C GLU A 104 16.12 5.93 -6.63
N ILE A 105 15.68 6.84 -5.75
CA ILE A 105 14.36 7.47 -5.81
C ILE A 105 14.39 8.91 -6.32
N ALA A 106 15.55 9.48 -6.61
CA ALA A 106 15.64 10.87 -7.05
C ALA A 106 14.87 11.09 -8.38
N PRO A 107 14.09 12.18 -8.53
CA PRO A 107 13.66 13.13 -7.49
C PRO A 107 12.51 12.58 -6.63
N VAL A 108 12.73 12.51 -5.31
CA VAL A 108 11.86 11.76 -4.39
C VAL A 108 10.42 12.28 -4.31
N MET A 109 10.21 13.60 -4.30
CA MET A 109 8.88 14.19 -4.22
C MET A 109 8.03 13.79 -5.43
N GLN A 110 8.60 13.91 -6.63
CA GLN A 110 7.90 13.58 -7.87
C GLN A 110 7.61 12.06 -7.96
N ARG A 111 8.58 11.21 -7.59
CA ARG A 111 8.39 9.75 -7.59
C ARG A 111 7.32 9.32 -6.60
N THR A 112 7.35 9.86 -5.39
CA THR A 112 6.39 9.56 -4.31
C THR A 112 4.99 10.05 -4.70
N ALA A 113 4.85 11.29 -5.16
CA ALA A 113 3.55 11.83 -5.61
C ALA A 113 2.98 11.02 -6.79
N THR A 114 3.82 10.60 -7.74
CA THR A 114 3.39 9.79 -8.90
C THR A 114 2.89 8.41 -8.45
N ALA A 115 3.61 7.76 -7.52
CA ALA A 115 3.21 6.46 -6.99
C ALA A 115 1.89 6.53 -6.19
N ILE A 116 1.74 7.55 -5.33
CA ILE A 116 0.48 7.82 -4.61
C ILE A 116 -0.66 8.06 -5.60
N ALA A 117 -0.46 8.91 -6.62
CA ALA A 117 -1.49 9.19 -7.62
C ALA A 117 -1.90 7.94 -8.40
N LEU A 118 -0.96 7.03 -8.69
CA LEU A 118 -1.27 5.74 -9.30
C LEU A 118 -2.11 4.86 -8.38
N LEU A 119 -1.80 4.80 -7.08
CA LEU A 119 -2.60 4.05 -6.10
C LEU A 119 -4.00 4.66 -5.93
N GLN A 120 -4.12 5.99 -5.90
CA GLN A 120 -5.42 6.69 -5.85
C GLN A 120 -6.29 6.38 -7.08
N ARG A 121 -5.71 6.39 -8.29
CA ARG A 121 -6.40 6.03 -9.54
C ARG A 121 -6.93 4.59 -9.54
N ASN A 122 -6.31 3.71 -8.75
CA ASN A 122 -6.75 2.33 -8.56
C ASN A 122 -7.62 2.14 -7.32
N ASN A 123 -8.08 3.22 -6.68
CA ASN A 123 -8.89 3.22 -5.45
C ASN A 123 -8.20 2.53 -4.25
N LEU A 124 -6.87 2.51 -4.22
CA LEU A 124 -6.07 1.87 -3.18
C LEU A 124 -5.55 2.84 -2.11
N MET A 125 -5.66 4.15 -2.35
CA MET A 125 -5.15 5.18 -1.46
C MET A 125 -6.01 6.44 -1.51
N LEU A 126 -6.02 7.20 -0.42
CA LEU A 126 -6.63 8.52 -0.26
C LEU A 126 -5.58 9.47 0.32
N MET A 127 -5.73 10.77 0.03
CA MET A 127 -5.02 11.83 0.75
C MET A 127 -6.02 12.45 1.73
N LEU A 128 -5.70 12.43 3.02
CA LEU A 128 -6.56 12.97 4.07
C LEU A 128 -6.03 14.31 4.55
N ASP A 129 -6.91 15.24 4.90
CA ASP A 129 -6.51 16.55 5.47
C ASP A 129 -6.12 16.44 6.96
N GLU A 130 -6.44 15.31 7.60
CA GLU A 130 -6.17 15.02 9.00
C GLU A 130 -5.86 13.53 9.18
N PRO A 131 -5.12 13.13 10.25
CA PRO A 131 -4.74 11.74 10.45
C PRO A 131 -5.93 10.76 10.41
N LEU A 132 -5.69 9.51 10.00
CA LEU A 132 -6.72 8.49 9.86
C LEU A 132 -7.54 8.31 11.15
N ASN A 133 -6.88 8.34 12.30
CA ASN A 133 -7.51 8.21 13.63
C ASN A 133 -8.47 7.02 13.73
N ARG A 134 -8.11 5.87 13.13
CA ARG A 134 -8.88 4.62 13.14
C ARG A 134 -10.30 4.75 12.55
N ARG A 135 -10.54 5.69 11.64
CA ARG A 135 -11.82 5.82 10.92
C ARG A 135 -12.20 4.58 10.11
N TRP A 136 -11.21 3.81 9.64
CA TRP A 136 -11.39 2.47 9.07
C TRP A 136 -10.16 1.61 9.32
N ALA A 137 -10.33 0.30 9.15
CA ALA A 137 -9.25 -0.67 9.29
C ALA A 137 -8.39 -0.73 8.01
N ILE A 138 -7.07 -0.76 8.20
CA ILE A 138 -6.05 -0.74 7.14
C ILE A 138 -5.03 -1.87 7.30
N GLY A 139 -5.26 -2.76 8.28
CA GLY A 139 -4.35 -3.85 8.61
C GLY A 139 -4.23 -4.89 7.50
N PRO A 140 -3.14 -5.67 7.50
CA PRO A 140 -2.96 -6.77 6.57
C PRO A 140 -4.01 -7.86 6.78
N GLY A 141 -4.23 -8.69 5.76
CA GLY A 141 -5.07 -9.89 5.86
C GLY A 141 -6.58 -9.63 5.91
N GLN A 142 -7.01 -8.37 5.91
CA GLN A 142 -8.41 -8.01 6.03
C GLN A 142 -9.11 -7.94 4.69
N THR A 143 -10.18 -8.70 4.56
CA THR A 143 -11.07 -8.62 3.39
C THR A 143 -12.18 -7.63 3.70
N PRO A 144 -12.34 -6.53 2.93
CA PRO A 144 -13.48 -5.64 3.09
C PRO A 144 -14.81 -6.38 2.95
N GLU A 145 -15.84 -6.01 3.72
CA GLU A 145 -17.11 -6.76 3.80
C GLU A 145 -17.79 -7.05 2.46
N HIS A 146 -17.64 -6.13 1.50
CA HIS A 146 -18.23 -6.22 0.16
C HIS A 146 -17.35 -6.99 -0.85
N GLN A 147 -16.19 -7.49 -0.43
CA GLN A 147 -15.26 -8.21 -1.28
C GLN A 147 -15.26 -9.70 -0.92
N HIS A 148 -15.28 -10.54 -1.94
CA HIS A 148 -15.15 -11.98 -1.80
C HIS A 148 -13.86 -12.42 -2.48
N LEU A 149 -12.89 -12.83 -1.66
CA LEU A 149 -11.63 -13.40 -2.11
C LEU A 149 -11.70 -14.93 -2.04
N GLY A 150 -10.92 -15.61 -2.88
CA GLY A 150 -10.83 -17.07 -2.82
C GLY A 150 -10.18 -17.55 -1.52
N GLU A 151 -10.26 -18.85 -1.24
CA GLU A 151 -9.42 -19.45 -0.21
C GLU A 151 -7.95 -19.40 -0.62
N LEU A 152 -7.08 -19.29 0.38
CA LEU A 152 -5.64 -19.39 0.19
C LEU A 152 -5.20 -20.85 0.32
N PRO A 153 -4.24 -21.30 -0.49
CA PRO A 153 -3.59 -22.60 -0.25
C PRO A 153 -2.99 -22.65 1.15
N GLU A 154 -2.98 -23.83 1.79
CA GLU A 154 -2.41 -24.02 3.14
C GLU A 154 -0.92 -23.62 3.21
N ASP A 155 -0.18 -23.74 2.11
CA ASP A 155 1.25 -23.44 1.99
C ASP A 155 1.55 -22.02 1.50
N HIS A 156 0.62 -21.07 1.67
CA HIS A 156 0.82 -19.70 1.20
C HIS A 156 2.00 -18.99 1.91
N ALA A 157 2.75 -18.19 1.15
CA ALA A 157 3.87 -17.40 1.68
C ALA A 157 3.45 -16.03 2.29
N TYR A 158 2.15 -15.80 2.49
CA TYR A 158 1.61 -14.53 2.96
C TYR A 158 1.71 -14.39 4.48
N ASP A 159 2.33 -13.29 4.91
CA ASP A 159 2.41 -12.89 6.31
C ASP A 159 1.53 -11.66 6.53
N TRP A 160 0.42 -11.86 7.25
CA TRP A 160 -0.48 -10.80 7.70
C TRP A 160 -0.49 -10.65 9.22
N SER A 161 0.54 -11.13 9.91
CA SER A 161 0.70 -10.83 11.33
C SER A 161 0.79 -9.32 11.54
N LEU A 162 0.14 -8.82 12.60
CA LEU A 162 0.20 -7.40 12.95
C LEU A 162 1.59 -7.06 13.50
N LEU A 163 2.18 -6.00 12.97
CA LEU A 163 3.36 -5.40 13.56
C LEU A 163 3.01 -4.44 14.68
N GLU A 164 4.00 -4.11 15.51
CA GLU A 164 3.85 -3.09 16.54
C GLU A 164 3.42 -1.74 15.92
N GLY A 165 2.31 -1.21 16.42
CA GLY A 165 1.72 0.04 15.95
C GLY A 165 0.80 -0.09 14.74
N GLU A 166 0.64 -1.27 14.14
CA GLU A 166 -0.43 -1.53 13.16
C GLU A 166 -1.78 -1.73 13.88
N THR A 167 -2.83 -1.15 13.33
CA THR A 167 -4.20 -1.38 13.79
C THR A 167 -4.89 -2.34 12.84
N GLY A 168 -5.42 -3.42 13.41
CA GLY A 168 -6.42 -4.25 12.75
C GLY A 168 -7.79 -3.57 12.68
#